data_AF-A0AA94REB0-F1
#
_entry.id   AF-A0AA94REB0-F1
#
_cell.length_a   1.000
_cell.length_b   1.000
_cell.length_c   1.000
_cell.angle_alpha   90.00
_cell.angle_beta   90.00
_cell.angle_gamma   90.00
#
_symmetry.space_group_name_H-M   'P 1'
#
loop_
_entity.id
_entity.type
_entity.pdbx_description
1 polymer ?
#
loop_
_entity_poly.entity_id
_entity_poly.type
_entity_poly.pdbx_seq_one_letter_code
_entity_poly.pdbx_strand_id
1 'polypeptide(L)'
;MLVEGGGFAEFLEQRGALLPTDELELLRIWADAERSVYQIVQVDDTVTVRDLVLDETLTLLRDMVGGTLKPSQVVCARALPVGDGVQSVGALVVVKPDDVDDLIELLDDEPSAVDVVGFFSPPVV
;
A
#
# COMPACT_ATOMS: atom_id res chain seq x y z
N MET A 1 5.46 -1.82 8.39
CA MET A 1 5.28 -0.39 8.69
C MET A 1 4.05 0.10 7.94
N LEU A 2 3.09 0.75 8.60
CA LEU A 2 1.86 1.20 7.95
C LEU A 2 2.10 2.48 7.15
N VAL A 3 2.70 3.49 7.74
CA VAL A 3 3.00 4.77 7.08
C VAL A 3 4.40 5.22 7.44
N GLU A 4 5.05 5.98 6.56
CA GLU A 4 6.43 6.46 6.72
C GLU A 4 6.51 7.88 7.32
N GLY A 5 5.39 8.61 7.39
CA GLY A 5 5.34 9.94 8.01
C GLY A 5 6.28 10.98 7.37
N GLY A 6 6.53 10.86 6.06
CA GLY A 6 7.43 11.76 5.31
C GLY A 6 8.90 11.37 5.33
N GLY A 7 9.31 10.39 6.15
CA GLY A 7 10.74 10.02 6.28
C GLY A 7 11.40 9.54 4.98
N PHE A 8 10.65 8.87 4.10
CA PHE A 8 11.16 8.44 2.80
C PHE A 8 11.35 9.62 1.83
N ALA A 9 10.42 10.56 1.80
CA ALA A 9 10.54 11.78 1.00
C ALA A 9 11.72 12.65 1.48
N GLU A 10 11.87 12.82 2.80
CA GLU A 10 13.01 13.53 3.39
C GLU A 10 14.36 12.87 3.02
N PHE A 11 14.41 11.53 3.05
CA PHE A 11 15.60 10.80 2.60
C PHE A 11 15.94 11.10 1.15
N LEU A 12 14.96 11.12 0.24
CA LEU A 12 15.19 11.42 -1.18
C LEU A 12 15.64 12.86 -1.40
N GLU A 13 15.10 13.81 -0.65
CA GLU A 13 15.53 15.20 -0.71
C GLU A 13 17.01 15.34 -0.31
N GLN A 14 17.42 14.70 0.79
CA GLN A 14 18.77 14.85 1.33
C GLN A 14 19.81 13.99 0.61
N ARG A 15 19.43 12.79 0.16
CA ARG A 15 20.35 11.75 -0.30
C ARG A 15 20.09 11.26 -1.71
N GLY A 16 18.98 11.62 -2.34
CA GLY A 16 18.61 11.13 -3.68
C GLY A 16 19.65 11.46 -4.75
N ALA A 17 20.36 12.58 -4.64
CA ALA A 17 21.43 12.96 -5.56
C ALA A 17 22.65 12.01 -5.54
N LEU A 18 22.75 11.11 -4.56
CA LEU A 18 23.80 10.11 -4.46
C LEU A 18 23.48 8.82 -5.22
N LEU A 19 22.24 8.66 -5.69
CA LEU A 19 21.77 7.45 -6.36
C LEU A 19 22.06 7.51 -7.86
N PRO A 20 22.28 6.35 -8.50
CA PRO A 20 22.11 6.19 -9.94
C PRO A 20 20.75 6.76 -10.40
N THR A 21 20.70 7.25 -11.64
CA THR A 21 19.50 7.90 -12.19
C THR A 21 18.28 6.97 -12.19
N ASP A 22 18.47 5.72 -12.58
CA ASP A 22 17.44 4.68 -12.61
C ASP A 22 16.92 4.34 -11.21
N GLU A 23 17.81 4.26 -10.22
CA GLU A 23 17.41 4.09 -8.82
C GLU A 23 16.63 5.30 -8.30
N LEU A 24 17.08 6.53 -8.60
CA LEU A 24 16.37 7.74 -8.18
C LEU A 24 14.98 7.85 -8.82
N GLU A 25 14.84 7.50 -10.09
CA GLU A 25 13.55 7.47 -10.80
C GLU A 25 12.61 6.44 -10.16
N LEU A 26 13.09 5.22 -9.87
CA LEU A 26 12.31 4.20 -9.19
C LEU A 26 11.85 4.66 -7.80
N LEU A 27 12.75 5.25 -7.00
CA LEU A 27 12.38 5.70 -5.67
C LEU A 27 11.42 6.90 -5.68
N ARG A 28 11.43 7.74 -6.72
CA ARG A 28 10.40 8.79 -6.90
C ARG A 28 9.03 8.19 -7.16
N ILE A 29 8.96 7.17 -8.04
CA ILE A 29 7.72 6.41 -8.23
C ILE A 29 7.25 5.81 -6.91
N TRP A 30 8.18 5.26 -6.12
CA TRP A 30 7.83 4.73 -4.80
C TRP A 30 7.32 5.81 -3.87
N ALA A 31 7.90 7.00 -3.88
CA ALA A 31 7.52 8.09 -2.99
C ALA A 31 6.10 8.59 -3.28
N ASP A 32 5.74 8.69 -4.56
CA ASP A 32 4.43 9.16 -5.02
C ASP A 32 3.34 8.08 -4.93
N ALA A 33 3.71 6.81 -4.84
CA ALA A 33 2.74 5.73 -4.76
C ALA A 33 2.05 5.72 -3.39
N GLU A 34 0.76 5.92 -3.36
CA GLU A 34 -0.04 5.94 -2.13
C GLU A 34 -0.58 4.56 -1.76
N ARG A 35 -1.23 4.47 -0.61
CA ARG A 35 -1.98 3.28 -0.24
C ARG A 35 -3.31 3.29 -0.96
N SER A 36 -3.77 2.10 -1.34
CA SER A 36 -5.12 1.89 -1.86
C SER A 36 -5.78 0.71 -1.16
N VAL A 37 -7.06 0.53 -1.48
CA VAL A 37 -7.91 -0.53 -0.97
C VAL A 37 -8.13 -1.55 -2.08
N TYR A 38 -7.78 -2.80 -1.79
CA TYR A 38 -7.74 -3.87 -2.78
C TYR A 38 -8.64 -5.03 -2.36
N GLN A 39 -9.51 -5.48 -3.26
CA GLN A 39 -10.18 -6.77 -3.12
C GLN A 39 -9.30 -7.88 -3.67
N ILE A 40 -9.09 -8.93 -2.88
CA ILE A 40 -8.41 -10.15 -3.32
C ILE A 40 -9.33 -10.92 -4.27
N VAL A 41 -8.89 -11.10 -5.51
CA VAL A 41 -9.63 -11.84 -6.54
C VAL A 41 -9.20 -13.30 -6.55
N GLN A 42 -7.88 -13.53 -6.61
CA GLN A 42 -7.30 -14.88 -6.72
C GLN A 42 -5.96 -14.96 -6.00
N VAL A 43 -5.65 -16.12 -5.43
CA VAL A 43 -4.41 -16.39 -4.69
C VAL A 43 -3.80 -17.70 -5.19
N ASP A 44 -2.71 -17.60 -5.94
CA ASP A 44 -1.91 -18.73 -6.44
C ASP A 44 -0.42 -18.51 -6.08
N ASP A 45 0.48 -18.66 -7.04
CA ASP A 45 1.88 -18.25 -6.94
C ASP A 45 2.06 -16.73 -6.98
N THR A 46 1.02 -16.00 -7.37
CA THR A 46 0.86 -14.54 -7.28
C THR A 46 -0.50 -14.22 -6.68
N VAL A 47 -0.76 -12.94 -6.38
CA VAL A 47 -2.06 -12.49 -5.87
C VAL A 47 -2.66 -11.52 -6.87
N THR A 48 -3.80 -11.88 -7.45
CA THR A 48 -4.58 -10.96 -8.28
C THR A 48 -5.50 -10.16 -7.38
N VAL A 49 -5.45 -8.83 -7.51
CA VAL A 49 -6.28 -7.91 -6.74
C VAL A 49 -6.98 -6.92 -7.65
N ARG A 50 -8.15 -6.45 -7.22
CA ARG A 50 -8.85 -5.32 -7.82
C ARG A 50 -8.72 -4.12 -6.89
N ASP A 51 -8.13 -3.04 -7.38
CA ASP A 51 -8.14 -1.74 -6.74
C ASP A 51 -9.58 -1.21 -6.72
N LEU A 52 -10.12 -0.95 -5.53
CA LEU A 52 -11.49 -0.50 -5.35
C LEU A 52 -11.67 1.00 -5.58
N VAL A 53 -10.58 1.76 -5.58
CA VAL A 53 -10.58 3.21 -5.83
C VAL A 53 -10.50 3.47 -7.34
N LEU A 54 -9.53 2.83 -8.01
CA LEU A 54 -9.30 3.01 -9.44
C LEU A 54 -10.12 2.08 -10.33
N ASP A 55 -10.74 1.05 -9.74
CA ASP A 55 -11.44 -0.04 -10.44
C ASP A 55 -10.55 -0.83 -11.42
N GLU A 56 -9.25 -0.89 -11.13
CA GLU A 56 -8.25 -1.59 -11.95
C GLU A 56 -7.83 -2.92 -11.34
N THR A 57 -7.42 -3.88 -12.17
CA THR A 57 -6.88 -5.17 -11.70
C THR A 57 -5.37 -5.21 -11.87
N LEU A 58 -4.65 -5.65 -10.83
CA LEU A 58 -3.20 -5.85 -10.87
C LEU A 58 -2.80 -7.17 -10.22
N THR A 59 -1.60 -7.63 -10.57
CA THR A 59 -0.99 -8.85 -10.04
C THR A 59 0.18 -8.49 -9.15
N LEU A 60 0.08 -8.89 -7.87
CA LEU A 60 1.14 -8.73 -6.89
C LEU A 60 2.00 -9.99 -6.83
N LEU A 61 3.32 -9.80 -6.79
CA LEU A 61 4.30 -10.81 -6.44
C LEU A 61 3.98 -11.35 -5.04
N ARG A 62 4.08 -12.67 -4.90
CA ARG A 62 3.81 -13.35 -3.64
C ARG A 62 5.06 -13.33 -2.77
N ASP A 63 5.24 -12.25 -2.02
CA ASP A 63 6.25 -12.25 -0.96
C ASP A 63 5.66 -11.80 0.37
N MET A 64 5.50 -12.78 1.27
CA MET A 64 5.52 -12.60 2.73
C MET A 64 4.39 -11.78 3.38
N VAL A 65 3.14 -11.92 2.93
CA VAL A 65 2.00 -11.62 3.81
C VAL A 65 1.93 -12.76 4.84
N GLY A 66 2.29 -12.49 6.10
CA GLY A 66 2.36 -13.47 7.19
C GLY A 66 1.05 -14.16 7.59
N GLY A 67 0.01 -14.09 6.74
CA GLY A 67 -1.29 -14.75 6.90
C GLY A 67 -1.84 -15.18 5.54
N THR A 68 -2.70 -16.20 5.54
CA THR A 68 -3.29 -16.76 4.33
C THR A 68 -4.35 -15.81 3.78
N LEU A 69 -3.96 -14.95 2.83
CA LEU A 69 -4.92 -14.17 2.05
C LEU A 69 -5.93 -15.10 1.38
N LYS A 70 -7.18 -14.68 1.33
CA LYS A 70 -8.28 -15.43 0.73
C LYS A 70 -9.02 -14.56 -0.28
N PRO A 71 -9.53 -15.15 -1.37
CA PRO A 71 -10.45 -14.47 -2.26
C PRO A 71 -11.58 -13.77 -1.49
N SER A 72 -12.06 -12.65 -2.02
CA SER A 72 -13.06 -11.75 -1.45
C SER A 72 -12.65 -10.96 -0.21
N GLN A 73 -11.48 -11.20 0.39
CA GLN A 73 -10.96 -10.29 1.42
C GLN A 73 -10.64 -8.93 0.83
N VAL A 74 -10.81 -7.88 1.63
CA VAL A 74 -10.39 -6.52 1.29
C VAL A 74 -9.19 -6.15 2.15
N VAL A 75 -8.19 -5.52 1.54
CA VAL A 75 -6.92 -5.17 2.21
C VAL A 75 -6.51 -3.75 1.85
N CYS A 76 -5.92 -3.05 2.82
CA CYS A 76 -5.20 -1.80 2.59
C CYS A 76 -3.72 -2.12 2.42
N ALA A 77 -3.15 -1.74 1.28
CA ALA A 77 -1.74 -2.00 0.96
C ALA A 77 -1.16 -0.86 0.12
N ARG A 78 0.16 -0.87 -0.04
CA ARG A 78 0.88 -0.02 -1.00
C ARG A 78 1.50 -0.94 -2.04
N ALA A 79 1.06 -0.83 -3.29
CA ALA A 79 1.58 -1.63 -4.40
C ALA A 79 2.71 -0.86 -5.10
N LEU A 80 3.93 -1.39 -5.07
CA LEU A 80 5.12 -0.75 -5.63
C LEU A 80 5.80 -1.62 -6.69
N PRO A 81 6.38 -1.05 -7.76
CA PRO A 81 7.21 -1.80 -8.69
C PRO A 81 8.50 -2.28 -8.01
N VAL A 82 8.79 -3.57 -8.06
CA VAL A 82 10.00 -4.20 -7.50
C VAL A 82 10.55 -5.17 -8.54
N GLY A 83 11.74 -4.88 -9.07
CA GLY A 83 12.30 -5.64 -10.19
C GLY A 83 11.35 -5.61 -11.39
N ASP A 84 11.03 -6.79 -11.91
CA ASP A 84 10.13 -6.94 -13.07
C ASP A 84 8.64 -7.11 -12.70
N GLY A 85 8.26 -6.88 -11.44
CA GLY A 85 6.89 -7.07 -10.96
C GLY A 85 6.42 -5.98 -10.01
N VAL A 86 5.22 -6.18 -9.44
CA VAL A 86 4.63 -5.28 -8.43
C VAL A 86 4.51 -6.04 -7.12
N GLN A 87 4.87 -5.43 -6.00
CA GLN A 87 4.81 -6.06 -4.69
C GLN A 87 4.11 -5.15 -3.69
N SER A 88 3.39 -5.74 -2.73
CA SER A 88 2.94 -4.99 -1.56
C SER A 88 4.13 -4.68 -0.66
N VAL A 89 4.46 -3.41 -0.46
CA VAL A 89 5.58 -2.99 0.41
C VAL A 89 5.05 -2.35 1.69
N GLY A 90 5.71 -2.65 2.82
CA GLY A 90 5.25 -2.22 4.13
C GLY A 90 4.15 -3.13 4.69
N ALA A 91 3.25 -2.56 5.50
CA ALA A 91 2.13 -3.31 6.07
C ALA A 91 1.02 -3.51 5.03
N LEU A 92 0.54 -4.75 4.95
CA LEU A 92 -0.74 -5.09 4.34
C LEU A 92 -1.72 -5.40 5.47
N VAL A 93 -2.84 -4.70 5.50
CA VAL A 93 -3.82 -4.79 6.59
C VAL A 93 -5.16 -5.23 6.04
N VAL A 94 -5.76 -6.26 6.63
CA VAL A 94 -7.12 -6.69 6.28
C VAL A 94 -8.12 -5.66 6.80
N VAL A 95 -9.01 -5.21 5.91
CA VAL A 95 -10.06 -4.23 6.21
C VAL A 95 -11.36 -5.00 6.47
N LYS A 96 -12.12 -4.62 7.50
CA LYS A 96 -13.43 -5.24 7.71
C LYS A 96 -14.39 -4.72 6.63
N PRO A 97 -15.35 -5.54 6.16
CA PRO A 97 -16.30 -5.12 5.13
C PRO A 97 -17.02 -3.80 5.46
N ASP A 98 -17.42 -3.61 6.71
CA ASP A 98 -18.14 -2.41 7.16
C ASP A 98 -17.24 -1.16 7.22
N ASP A 99 -15.91 -1.34 7.23
CA ASP A 99 -14.92 -0.26 7.34
C ASP A 99 -14.38 0.15 5.93
N VAL A 100 -14.83 -0.48 4.84
CA VAL A 100 -14.24 -0.27 3.50
C VAL A 100 -14.51 1.11 2.95
N ASP A 101 -15.77 1.55 2.94
CA ASP A 101 -16.15 2.84 2.35
C ASP A 101 -15.53 4.00 3.14
N ASP A 102 -15.58 3.92 4.48
CA ASP A 102 -14.95 4.90 5.38
C ASP A 102 -13.44 5.02 5.17
N LEU A 103 -12.76 3.90 4.88
CA LEU A 103 -11.32 3.92 4.59
C LEU A 103 -11.03 4.56 3.23
N ILE A 104 -11.84 4.31 2.21
CA ILE A 104 -11.68 4.92 0.89
C ILE A 104 -11.87 6.44 1.00
N GLU A 105 -12.93 6.89 1.70
CA GLU A 105 -13.16 8.31 1.96
C GLU A 105 -11.99 8.95 2.70
N LEU A 106 -11.49 8.30 3.76
CA LEU A 106 -10.32 8.78 4.49
C LEU A 106 -9.08 8.94 3.60
N LEU A 107 -8.84 7.99 2.69
CA LEU A 107 -7.68 8.02 1.79
C LEU A 107 -7.80 9.07 0.69
N ASP A 108 -9.02 9.34 0.21
CA ASP A 108 -9.29 10.39 -0.81
C ASP A 108 -9.05 11.81 -0.25
N ASP A 109 -9.24 11.99 1.06
CA ASP A 109 -9.05 13.27 1.77
C ASP A 109 -7.57 13.61 2.10
N GLU A 110 -6.59 12.96 1.44
CA GLU A 110 -5.14 13.15 1.66
C GLU A 110 -4.74 13.08 3.15
N PRO A 111 -4.99 11.93 3.83
CA PRO A 111 -4.92 11.85 5.28
C PRO A 111 -3.48 11.94 5.79
N SER A 112 -3.31 12.46 7.01
CA SER A 112 -2.01 12.39 7.66
C SER A 112 -1.67 10.95 8.06
N ALA A 113 -0.39 10.68 8.27
CA ALA A 113 0.08 9.40 8.81
C ALA A 113 -0.62 9.02 10.14
N VAL A 114 -0.98 10.01 10.96
CA VAL A 114 -1.68 9.79 12.23
C VAL A 114 -3.11 9.33 12.00
N ASP A 115 -3.81 9.91 11.02
CA ASP A 115 -5.20 9.55 10.71
C ASP A 115 -5.29 8.11 10.19
N VAL A 116 -4.39 7.72 9.28
CA VAL A 116 -4.31 6.35 8.76
C VAL A 116 -4.00 5.35 9.87
N VAL A 117 -3.07 5.65 10.79
CA VAL A 117 -2.78 4.77 11.93
C VAL A 117 -3.98 4.73 12.90
N GLY A 118 -4.63 5.86 13.13
CA GLY A 118 -5.80 5.99 13.98
C GLY A 118 -6.95 5.09 13.53
N PHE A 119 -7.20 5.05 12.21
CA PHE A 119 -8.23 4.19 11.62
C PHE A 119 -8.09 2.71 11.98
N PHE A 120 -6.86 2.19 12.00
CA PHE A 120 -6.59 0.78 12.31
C PHE A 120 -6.27 0.51 13.79
N SER A 121 -6.25 1.54 14.62
CA SER A 121 -5.96 1.41 16.05
C SER A 121 -7.25 1.14 16.83
N PRO A 122 -7.21 0.36 17.92
CA PRO A 122 -8.34 0.26 18.82
C PRO A 122 -8.67 1.64 19.42
N PRO A 123 -9.94 1.92 19.77
CA PRO A 123 -10.33 3.18 20.37
C PRO A 123 -9.53 3.44 21.65
N VAL A 124 -8.99 4.65 21.78
CA VAL A 124 -8.29 5.08 22.99
C VAL A 124 -9.32 5.23 24.10
N VAL A 125 -9.17 4.40 25.15
CA VAL A 125 -10.05 4.38 26.34
C VAL A 125 -9.66 5.46 27.34
#